data_AF-A0A8C9A6N4-F1
#
_entry.id   AF-A0A8C9A6N4-F1
#
_cell.length_a   1.000
_cell.length_b   1.000
_cell.length_c   1.000
_cell.angle_alpha   90.00
_cell.angle_beta   90.00
_cell.angle_gamma   90.00
#
_symmetry.space_group_name_H-M   'P 1'
#
loop_
_entity.id
_entity.type
_entity.pdbx_description
1 polymer ?
#
loop_
_entity_poly.entity_id
_entity_poly.type
_entity_poly.pdbx_seq_one_letter_code
_entity_poly.pdbx_strand_id
1 'polypeptide(L)'
;VLPIYAVLKNNKADIYVTGFHFQETMVIFNLYGWAVIPFVYLMSFLFSKSTSAFIQLLLLNYFAGTVGFLMGIALENKMYTSMSNITRSFLLNSLLLLPNYNLARCIGEYTAIYQTEILCNLKNPPDFLNCSKESNKINSLKNIYSLEEDMIGKYLIAMSITGFLFFLFIFLGETTLQRLRTFLNQHVYFGIYKQIRKDIVSKELSGKSEDQDVQNERDRILELPPQELPNSTVLLKELIKIYFTYPVILAIKNISLAIQKGECFGLLGYNGAGKTTTFQILTGEISATSGEVFIDGFNVTKNIVKVRPRIGYCPQFDALLEYMTAREIMMMYARVWGVSEHQIKPYVNKCLNSLELEAHADKLISTYSGGNRRRLSTAIALVGKPSVIFLDEPSTGMDPAARRLLWNTVTRARESGKAIIITSHSMEECDALCTRLAIMVQGKFMCLGSPQHLKNKFGNIYILKAKVKTEDKLKDFKTFIEMTFPGSVLKHENQGILNYYIPRKDNGWGKVFGTLEKAKEQFDLEDYSISQVTLEQVFLTFAYADETAEGCEKQEP
;
A
#
# COMPACT_ATOMS: atom_id res chain seq x y z
N VAL A 1 31.05 1.70 13.13
CA VAL A 1 32.20 2.29 13.84
C VAL A 1 33.29 1.25 14.13
N LEU A 2 32.99 0.14 14.82
CA LEU A 2 33.97 -0.91 15.15
C LEU A 2 34.77 -1.51 13.95
N PRO A 3 34.16 -1.80 12.77
CA PRO A 3 34.91 -2.33 11.63
C PRO A 3 35.88 -1.31 11.01
N ILE A 4 35.46 -0.05 10.93
CA ILE A 4 36.28 1.06 10.42
C ILE A 4 37.51 1.24 11.32
N TYR A 5 37.30 1.14 12.63
CA TYR A 5 38.39 1.18 13.60
C TYR A 5 39.37 0.01 13.45
N ALA A 6 38.88 -1.21 13.22
CA ALA A 6 39.74 -2.37 12.96
C ALA A 6 40.62 -2.16 11.72
N VAL A 7 40.09 -1.52 10.67
CA VAL A 7 40.85 -1.14 9.47
C VAL A 7 41.90 -0.07 9.79
N LEU A 8 41.54 0.98 10.53
CA LEU A 8 42.48 2.06 10.92
C LEU A 8 43.64 1.53 11.78
N LYS A 9 43.34 0.61 12.70
CA LYS A 9 44.35 -0.07 13.53
C LYS A 9 45.27 -0.96 12.68
N ASN A 10 44.72 -1.72 11.74
CA ASN A 10 45.53 -2.58 10.86
C ASN A 10 46.43 -1.78 9.91
N ASN A 11 46.01 -0.58 9.51
CA ASN A 11 46.77 0.30 8.62
C ASN A 11 47.81 1.18 9.35
N LYS A 12 48.05 0.98 10.65
CA LYS A 12 48.99 1.78 11.46
C LYS A 12 48.74 3.30 11.40
N ALA A 13 47.47 3.69 11.30
CA ALA A 13 47.09 5.10 11.42
C ALA A 13 47.09 5.50 12.90
N ASP A 14 48.29 5.57 13.50
CA ASP A 14 48.48 5.70 14.95
C ASP A 14 47.79 6.95 15.54
N ILE A 15 47.62 7.99 14.72
CA ILE A 15 46.92 9.26 15.02
C ILE A 15 45.50 9.07 15.56
N TYR A 16 44.79 8.01 15.14
CA TYR A 16 43.39 7.78 15.49
C TYR A 16 43.18 6.64 16.50
N VAL A 17 44.26 5.95 16.91
CA VAL A 17 44.16 4.62 17.55
C VAL A 17 44.88 4.56 18.91
N THR A 18 45.89 5.39 19.17
CA THR A 18 46.72 5.29 20.38
C THR A 18 46.22 6.18 21.53
N GLY A 19 46.21 5.69 22.78
CA GLY A 19 45.94 6.53 23.96
C GLY A 19 44.51 7.10 24.09
N PHE A 20 44.39 8.36 24.55
CA PHE A 20 43.10 9.06 24.75
C PHE A 20 42.36 9.40 23.44
N HIS A 21 43.05 9.33 22.31
CA HIS A 21 42.56 9.57 20.94
C HIS A 21 41.47 8.62 20.47
N PHE A 22 41.39 7.42 21.08
CA PHE A 22 40.34 6.44 20.79
C PHE A 22 38.95 6.94 21.20
N GLN A 23 38.84 7.56 22.38
CA GLN A 23 37.57 8.03 22.91
C GLN A 23 37.02 9.19 22.06
N GLU A 24 37.90 10.10 21.65
CA GLU A 24 37.57 11.24 20.80
C GLU A 24 37.10 10.80 19.41
N THR A 25 37.82 9.87 18.78
CA THR A 25 37.46 9.30 17.48
C THR A 25 36.11 8.58 17.55
N MET A 26 35.85 7.82 18.61
CA MET A 26 34.55 7.17 18.85
C MET A 26 33.41 8.19 19.03
N VAL A 27 33.64 9.27 19.77
CA VAL A 27 32.65 10.35 19.96
C VAL A 27 32.33 11.02 18.63
N ILE A 28 33.33 11.34 17.80
CA ILE A 28 33.14 11.94 16.47
C ILE A 28 32.26 11.03 15.59
N PHE A 29 32.58 9.74 15.47
CA PHE A 29 31.83 8.82 14.62
C PHE A 29 30.41 8.52 15.14
N ASN A 30 30.22 8.43 16.45
CA ASN A 30 28.90 8.20 17.05
C ASN A 30 28.00 9.43 16.88
N LEU A 31 28.52 10.64 17.10
CA LEU A 31 27.78 11.88 16.89
C LEU A 31 27.47 12.13 15.40
N TYR A 32 28.40 11.76 14.52
CA TYR A 32 28.11 11.76 13.09
C TYR A 32 26.96 10.80 12.74
N GLY A 33 26.98 9.57 13.28
CA GLY A 33 25.88 8.62 13.13
C GLY A 33 24.54 9.17 13.62
N TRP A 34 24.55 9.79 14.82
CA TRP A 34 23.38 10.46 15.41
C TRP A 34 22.80 11.56 14.52
N ALA A 35 23.63 12.34 13.82
CA ALA A 35 23.19 13.44 12.97
C ALA A 35 22.80 12.98 11.55
N VAL A 36 23.59 12.09 10.93
CA VAL A 36 23.40 11.71 9.52
C VAL A 36 22.23 10.76 9.31
N ILE A 37 21.92 9.87 10.27
CA ILE A 37 20.82 8.90 10.12
C ILE A 37 19.46 9.64 10.00
N PRO A 38 19.10 10.56 10.92
CA PRO A 38 17.89 11.37 10.79
C PRO A 38 17.88 12.25 9.54
N PHE A 39 19.02 12.84 9.18
CA PHE A 39 19.14 13.67 7.98
C PHE A 39 18.80 12.89 6.71
N VAL A 40 19.39 11.71 6.53
CA VAL A 40 19.15 10.84 5.38
C VAL A 40 17.70 10.33 5.37
N TYR A 41 17.15 10.00 6.54
CA TYR A 41 15.76 9.60 6.66
C TYR A 41 14.79 10.73 6.24
N LEU A 42 15.03 11.96 6.67
CA LEU A 42 14.23 13.12 6.28
C LEU A 42 14.27 13.38 4.77
N MET A 43 15.46 13.25 4.16
CA MET A 43 15.61 13.39 2.72
C MET A 43 14.99 12.23 1.93
N SER A 44 14.86 11.05 2.54
CA SER A 44 14.23 9.89 1.89
C SER A 44 12.78 10.14 1.49
N PHE A 45 12.06 11.03 2.20
CA PHE A 45 10.67 11.39 1.88
C PHE A 45 10.50 12.14 0.55
N LEU A 46 11.58 12.69 -0.01
CA LEU A 46 11.56 13.37 -1.32
C LEU A 46 11.54 12.37 -2.49
N PHE A 47 11.79 11.09 -2.22
CA PHE A 47 11.94 10.07 -3.25
C PHE A 47 10.84 9.02 -3.15
N SER A 48 10.29 8.63 -4.30
CA SER A 48 9.25 7.60 -4.40
C SER A 48 9.81 6.18 -4.65
N LYS A 49 11.04 6.07 -5.17
CA LYS A 49 11.69 4.79 -5.49
C LYS A 49 12.93 4.56 -4.63
N SER A 50 13.03 3.38 -4.01
CA SER A 50 14.13 3.02 -3.09
C SER A 50 15.52 3.04 -3.73
N THR A 51 15.65 2.53 -4.97
CA THR A 51 16.93 2.48 -5.69
C THR A 51 17.41 3.87 -6.11
N SER A 52 16.51 4.71 -6.62
CA SER A 52 16.80 6.10 -6.96
C SER A 52 17.21 6.89 -5.71
N ALA A 53 16.46 6.71 -4.62
CA ALA A 53 16.76 7.35 -3.34
C ALA A 53 18.17 7.00 -2.87
N PHE A 54 18.56 5.72 -2.90
CA PHE A 54 19.89 5.29 -2.48
C PHE A 54 21.00 6.00 -3.26
N ILE A 55 20.93 5.98 -4.60
CA ILE A 55 21.95 6.60 -5.46
C ILE A 55 22.00 8.11 -5.26
N GLN A 56 20.84 8.77 -5.26
CA GLN A 56 20.76 10.23 -5.15
C GLN A 56 21.18 10.73 -3.77
N LEU A 57 20.80 10.04 -2.68
CA LEU A 57 21.22 10.36 -1.32
C LEU A 57 22.72 10.12 -1.12
N LEU A 58 23.27 9.05 -1.70
CA LEU A 58 24.70 8.79 -1.67
C LEU A 58 25.49 9.90 -2.36
N LEU A 59 25.07 10.28 -3.57
CA LEU A 59 25.68 11.38 -4.32
C LEU A 59 25.53 12.71 -3.57
N LEU A 60 24.33 13.02 -3.06
CA LEU A 60 24.08 14.22 -2.26
C LEU A 60 25.02 14.29 -1.06
N ASN A 61 25.16 13.19 -0.32
CA ASN A 61 26.05 13.14 0.85
C ASN A 61 27.51 13.35 0.46
N TYR A 62 27.97 12.71 -0.63
CA TYR A 62 29.33 12.85 -1.12
C TYR A 62 29.64 14.29 -1.56
N PHE A 63 28.75 14.90 -2.36
CA PHE A 63 28.92 16.29 -2.81
C PHE A 63 28.80 17.29 -1.67
N ALA A 64 27.83 17.12 -0.77
CA ALA A 64 27.66 17.99 0.39
C ALA A 64 28.89 17.98 1.30
N GLY A 65 29.54 16.82 1.48
CA GLY A 65 30.78 16.70 2.24
C GLY A 65 31.98 17.35 1.53
N THR A 66 32.24 16.96 0.27
CA THR A 66 33.42 17.42 -0.48
C THR A 66 33.36 18.90 -0.83
N VAL A 67 32.25 19.36 -1.43
CA VAL A 67 32.06 20.77 -1.79
C VAL A 67 31.95 21.63 -0.53
N GLY A 68 31.23 21.15 0.50
CA GLY A 68 31.12 21.86 1.77
C GLY A 68 32.47 22.06 2.44
N PHE A 69 33.33 21.04 2.45
CA PHE A 69 34.68 21.12 3.02
C PHE A 69 35.58 22.11 2.26
N LEU A 70 35.62 22.01 0.93
CA LEU A 70 36.39 22.95 0.07
C LEU A 70 35.90 24.39 0.22
N MET A 71 34.58 24.59 0.25
CA MET A 71 33.96 25.89 0.46
C MET A 71 34.29 26.45 1.84
N GLY A 72 34.29 25.62 2.88
CA GLY A 72 34.71 26.02 4.22
C GLY A 72 36.14 26.53 4.26
N ILE A 73 37.08 25.77 3.68
CA ILE A 73 38.50 26.17 3.62
C ILE A 73 38.66 27.48 2.85
N ALA A 74 37.98 27.62 1.71
CA ALA A 74 38.05 28.84 0.90
C ALA A 74 37.52 30.07 1.66
N LEU A 75 36.45 29.91 2.45
CA LEU A 75 35.86 31.00 3.24
C LEU A 75 36.71 31.41 4.46
N GLU A 76 37.49 30.49 5.03
CA GLU A 76 38.42 30.79 6.12
C GLU A 76 39.71 31.44 5.64
N ASN A 77 40.14 31.14 4.41
CA ASN A 77 41.31 31.75 3.81
C ASN A 77 41.09 33.25 3.53
N LYS A 78 41.65 34.09 4.42
CA LYS A 78 41.59 35.56 4.34
C LYS A 78 42.16 36.17 3.04
N MET A 79 42.88 35.38 2.24
CA MET A 79 43.46 35.85 0.97
C MET A 79 42.45 36.02 -0.18
N TYR A 80 41.24 35.45 -0.10
CA TYR A 80 40.39 35.29 -1.30
C TYR A 80 39.10 36.10 -1.38
N THR A 81 38.71 36.94 -0.41
CA THR A 81 37.36 37.55 -0.49
C THR A 81 37.26 39.03 -0.08
N SER A 82 36.72 39.82 -1.03
CA SER A 82 36.06 41.12 -0.86
C SER A 82 34.66 41.01 -0.17
N MET A 83 34.38 39.90 0.51
CA MET A 83 33.07 39.61 1.10
C MET A 83 32.91 40.29 2.48
N SER A 84 31.71 40.80 2.75
CA SER A 84 31.35 41.29 4.09
C SER A 84 31.44 40.15 5.12
N ASN A 85 31.92 40.47 6.32
CA ASN A 85 32.03 39.53 7.45
C ASN A 85 30.69 38.86 7.81
N ILE A 86 29.57 39.55 7.58
CA ILE A 86 28.22 39.05 7.85
C ILE A 86 27.88 37.87 6.93
N THR A 87 28.09 38.05 5.61
CA THR A 87 27.81 37.02 4.60
C THR A 87 28.69 35.79 4.81
N ARG A 88 29.96 35.99 5.16
CA ARG A 88 30.90 34.91 5.48
C ARG A 88 30.43 34.09 6.68
N SER A 89 30.04 34.75 7.77
CA SER A 89 29.51 34.09 8.97
C SER A 89 28.23 33.31 8.66
N PHE A 90 27.33 33.87 7.86
CA PHE A 90 26.10 33.20 7.43
C PHE A 90 26.38 31.92 6.61
N LEU A 91 27.31 31.97 5.65
CA LEU A 91 27.67 30.80 4.84
C LEU A 91 28.34 29.71 5.69
N LEU A 92 29.27 30.08 6.57
CA LEU A 92 29.92 29.13 7.49
C LEU A 92 28.90 28.48 8.43
N ASN A 93 27.96 29.25 8.98
CA ASN A 93 26.90 28.71 9.84
C ASN A 93 25.92 27.81 9.07
N SER A 94 25.68 28.09 7.79
CA SER A 94 24.85 27.23 6.93
C SER A 94 25.50 25.87 6.67
N LEU A 95 26.83 25.83 6.50
CA LEU A 95 27.58 24.59 6.31
C LEU A 95 27.53 23.68 7.55
N LEU A 96 27.41 24.26 8.76
CA LEU A 96 27.26 23.49 10.01
C LEU A 96 25.98 22.64 10.06
N LEU A 97 24.98 22.94 9.22
CA LEU A 97 23.78 22.13 9.09
C LEU A 97 24.06 20.77 8.43
N LEU A 98 25.15 20.66 7.66
CA LEU A 98 25.53 19.44 6.92
C LEU A 98 26.40 18.53 7.79
N PRO A 99 25.91 17.33 8.19
CA PRO A 99 26.68 16.43 9.06
C PRO A 99 28.03 16.00 8.44
N ASN A 100 28.08 15.85 7.11
CA ASN A 100 29.29 15.44 6.39
C ASN A 100 30.37 16.52 6.40
N TYR A 101 29.98 17.79 6.35
CA TYR A 101 30.91 18.92 6.51
C TYR A 101 31.50 18.93 7.92
N ASN A 102 30.66 18.78 8.94
CA ASN A 102 31.11 18.73 10.33
C ASN A 102 32.07 17.55 10.58
N LEU A 103 31.79 16.37 10.00
CA LEU A 103 32.72 15.24 10.08
C LEU A 103 34.07 15.54 9.42
N ALA A 104 34.04 16.09 8.20
CA ALA A 104 35.26 16.42 7.47
C ALA A 104 36.11 17.46 8.22
N ARG A 105 35.46 18.45 8.85
CA ARG A 105 36.12 19.44 9.70
C ARG A 105 36.66 18.85 10.99
N CYS A 106 35.87 18.05 11.71
CA CYS A 106 36.34 17.36 12.91
C CYS A 106 37.61 16.55 12.62
N ILE A 107 37.62 15.76 11.54
CA ILE A 107 38.78 14.94 11.17
C ILE A 107 39.96 15.83 10.75
N GLY A 108 39.73 16.86 9.92
CA GLY A 108 40.77 17.78 9.46
C GLY A 108 41.47 18.52 10.60
N GLU A 109 40.70 19.20 11.45
CA GLU A 109 41.25 19.95 12.60
C GLU A 109 41.90 19.00 13.60
N TYR A 110 41.31 17.83 13.85
CA TYR A 110 41.90 16.81 14.71
C TYR A 110 43.27 16.35 14.21
N THR A 111 43.40 16.09 12.90
CA THR A 111 44.71 15.73 12.32
C THR A 111 45.71 16.86 12.38
N ALA A 112 45.28 18.11 12.17
CA ALA A 112 46.17 19.27 12.22
C ALA A 112 46.71 19.50 13.64
N ILE A 113 45.85 19.39 14.66
CA ILE A 113 46.24 19.50 16.09
C ILE A 113 47.25 18.40 16.45
N TYR A 114 47.00 17.16 16.05
CA TYR A 114 47.90 16.07 16.40
C TYR A 114 49.21 16.09 15.61
N GLN A 115 49.19 16.50 14.34
CA GLN A 115 50.41 16.69 13.56
C GLN A 115 51.29 17.81 14.12
N THR A 116 50.68 18.91 14.56
CA THR A 116 51.42 20.00 15.23
C THR A 116 52.00 19.53 16.57
N GLU A 117 51.27 18.72 17.34
CA GLU A 117 51.80 18.10 18.57
C GLU A 117 53.02 17.19 18.30
N ILE A 118 52.95 16.31 17.29
CA ILE A 118 54.08 15.45 16.91
C ILE A 118 55.28 16.30 16.48
N LEU A 119 55.07 17.29 15.61
CA LEU A 119 56.14 18.13 15.06
C LEU A 119 56.82 18.98 16.13
N CYS A 120 56.07 19.46 17.14
CA CYS A 120 56.64 20.20 18.26
C CYS A 120 57.34 19.32 19.30
N ASN A 121 57.04 18.03 19.36
CA ASN A 121 57.75 17.06 20.21
C ASN A 121 59.05 16.51 19.58
N LEU A 122 59.38 16.89 18.33
CA LEU A 122 60.65 16.55 17.70
C LEU A 122 61.81 17.36 18.31
N LYS A 123 63.00 16.74 18.39
CA LYS A 123 64.21 17.37 18.97
C LYS A 123 64.62 18.69 18.29
N ASN A 124 64.35 18.83 16.99
CA ASN A 124 64.55 20.06 16.21
C ASN A 124 63.23 20.38 15.47
N PRO A 125 62.37 21.24 16.00
CA PRO A 125 61.15 21.65 15.30
C PRO A 125 61.50 22.51 14.07
N PRO A 126 60.66 22.55 13.03
CA PRO A 126 60.87 23.42 11.87
C PRO A 126 60.84 24.90 12.28
N ASP A 127 61.76 25.72 11.76
CA ASP A 127 61.89 27.15 12.09
C ASP A 127 60.64 28.00 11.76
N PHE A 128 59.74 27.50 10.89
CA PHE A 128 58.48 28.16 10.55
C PHE A 128 57.37 27.94 11.60
N LEU A 129 57.52 26.96 12.49
CA LEU A 129 56.50 26.58 13.47
C LEU A 129 56.90 27.11 14.85
N ASN A 130 56.12 28.04 15.39
CA ASN A 130 56.44 28.70 16.64
C ASN A 130 55.92 27.88 17.84
N CYS A 131 56.56 26.74 18.10
CA CYS A 131 56.14 25.77 19.12
C CYS A 131 56.06 26.35 20.55
N SER A 132 56.69 27.49 20.84
CA SER A 132 56.54 28.19 22.14
C SER A 132 55.16 28.87 22.30
N LYS A 133 54.55 29.34 21.21
CA LYS A 133 53.23 29.97 21.18
C LYS A 133 52.13 28.93 21.02
N GLU A 134 52.38 27.90 20.21
CA GLU A 134 51.48 26.76 20.02
C GLU A 134 51.48 25.80 21.21
N SER A 135 52.62 25.46 21.83
CA SER A 135 52.61 24.62 23.05
C SER A 135 51.99 25.33 24.25
N ASN A 136 52.08 26.67 24.35
CA ASN A 136 51.34 27.44 25.37
C ASN A 136 49.84 27.52 25.04
N LYS A 137 49.45 27.52 23.77
CA LYS A 137 48.04 27.40 23.33
C LYS A 137 47.52 25.99 23.69
N ILE A 138 48.25 24.93 23.34
CA ILE A 138 47.90 23.52 23.62
C ILE A 138 47.91 23.19 25.13
N ASN A 139 48.90 23.67 25.90
CA ASN A 139 48.99 23.45 27.34
C ASN A 139 47.96 24.27 28.15
N SER A 140 47.51 25.43 27.63
CA SER A 140 46.39 26.18 28.23
C SER A 140 45.02 25.62 27.78
N LEU A 141 44.95 24.95 26.62
CA LEU A 141 43.80 24.23 26.08
C LEU A 141 43.83 22.73 26.44
N LYS A 142 43.69 22.40 27.73
CA LYS A 142 43.33 21.02 28.16
C LYS A 142 42.02 20.48 27.58
N ASN A 143 41.28 21.30 26.83
CA ASN A 143 39.99 20.94 26.23
C ASN A 143 40.06 21.10 24.71
N ILE A 144 40.40 20.02 24.00
CA ILE A 144 40.20 19.85 22.53
C ILE A 144 38.74 20.17 22.11
N TYR A 145 37.83 20.12 23.08
CA TYR A 145 36.41 20.47 22.98
C TYR A 145 36.08 21.97 23.11
N SER A 146 37.07 22.87 23.08
CA SER A 146 36.78 24.31 23.18
C SER A 146 35.99 24.83 21.96
N LEU A 147 35.31 25.95 22.14
CA LEU A 147 34.47 26.63 21.15
C LEU A 147 35.24 27.71 20.36
N GLU A 148 36.57 27.78 20.53
CA GLU A 148 37.41 28.75 19.84
C GLU A 148 37.56 28.42 18.34
N GLU A 149 37.99 29.41 17.55
CA GLU A 149 38.35 29.18 16.15
C GLU A 149 39.48 28.11 16.09
N ASP A 150 39.35 27.15 15.18
CA ASP A 150 40.27 26.00 14.96
C ASP A 150 40.15 24.81 15.94
N MET A 151 39.01 24.65 16.62
CA MET A 151 38.77 23.57 17.59
C MET A 151 37.54 22.70 17.26
N ILE A 152 37.53 21.46 17.76
CA ILE A 152 36.56 20.43 17.35
C ILE A 152 35.20 20.60 18.04
N GLY A 153 35.17 21.24 19.21
CA GLY A 153 33.98 21.38 20.06
C GLY A 153 32.77 21.98 19.35
N LYS A 154 32.99 23.03 18.54
CA LYS A 154 31.93 23.68 17.75
C LYS A 154 31.20 22.72 16.82
N TYR A 155 31.93 21.84 16.13
CA TYR A 155 31.37 20.89 15.17
C TYR A 155 30.66 19.72 15.86
N LEU A 156 31.15 19.27 17.02
CA LEU A 156 30.49 18.23 17.83
C LEU A 156 29.16 18.70 18.40
N ILE A 157 29.12 19.95 18.90
CA ILE A 157 27.90 20.58 19.40
C ILE A 157 26.92 20.78 18.24
N ALA A 158 27.41 21.24 17.07
CA ALA A 158 26.58 21.37 15.87
C ALA A 158 25.95 20.04 15.45
N MET A 159 26.71 18.94 15.40
CA MET A 159 26.17 17.60 15.09
C MET A 159 25.13 17.13 16.12
N SER A 160 25.34 17.41 17.40
CA SER A 160 24.39 17.05 18.46
C SER A 160 23.06 17.80 18.31
N ILE A 161 23.12 19.12 18.09
CA ILE A 161 21.95 19.98 17.90
C ILE A 161 21.21 19.63 16.61
N THR A 162 21.94 19.49 15.50
CA THR A 162 21.33 19.16 14.20
C THR A 162 20.65 17.80 14.20
N GLY A 163 21.25 16.78 14.81
CA GLY A 163 20.61 15.47 14.98
C GLY A 163 19.29 15.56 15.76
N PHE A 164 19.27 16.31 16.87
CA PHE A 164 18.05 16.54 17.64
C PHE A 164 16.98 17.28 16.81
N LEU A 165 17.36 18.34 16.09
CA LEU A 165 16.46 19.08 15.21
C LEU A 165 15.88 18.19 14.11
N PHE A 166 16.68 17.35 13.47
CA PHE A 166 16.20 16.41 12.44
C PHE A 166 15.25 15.37 13.01
N PHE A 167 15.52 14.80 14.20
CA PHE A 167 14.58 13.93 14.89
C PHE A 167 13.26 14.63 15.22
N LEU A 168 13.33 15.88 15.69
CA LEU A 168 12.15 16.69 15.95
C LEU A 168 11.35 16.92 14.67
N PHE A 169 12.01 17.24 13.55
CA PHE A 169 11.36 17.39 12.25
C PHE A 169 10.74 16.09 11.74
N ILE A 170 11.36 14.94 11.98
CA ILE A 170 10.76 13.63 11.65
C ILE A 170 9.48 13.42 12.46
N PHE A 171 9.54 13.63 13.78
CA PHE A 171 8.38 13.46 14.66
C PHE A 171 7.23 14.41 14.32
N LEU A 172 7.55 15.68 14.07
CA LEU A 172 6.58 16.68 13.61
C LEU A 172 6.04 16.34 12.21
N GLY A 173 6.90 15.89 11.30
CA GLY A 173 6.53 15.49 9.95
C GLY A 173 5.50 14.36 9.93
N GLU A 174 5.75 13.28 10.68
CA GLU A 174 4.82 12.14 10.73
C GLU A 174 3.49 12.51 11.39
N THR A 175 3.50 13.30 12.46
CA THR A 175 2.29 13.57 13.25
C THR A 175 1.47 14.75 12.73
N THR A 176 2.12 15.87 12.40
CA THR A 176 1.45 17.13 12.04
C THR A 176 1.28 17.29 10.55
N LEU A 177 2.27 16.92 9.74
CA LEU A 177 2.21 17.15 8.30
C LEU A 177 1.19 16.21 7.64
N GLN A 178 1.05 14.97 8.12
CA GLN A 178 -0.01 14.07 7.67
C GLN A 178 -1.40 14.65 7.99
N ARG A 179 -1.62 15.10 9.23
CA ARG A 179 -2.89 15.73 9.64
C ARG A 179 -3.19 17.01 8.86
N LEU A 180 -2.18 17.84 8.64
CA LEU A 180 -2.29 19.07 7.86
C LEU A 180 -2.60 18.76 6.39
N ARG A 181 -1.92 17.78 5.79
CA ARG A 181 -2.18 17.35 4.41
C ARG A 181 -3.60 16.80 4.26
N THR A 182 -4.08 16.02 5.23
CA THR A 182 -5.47 15.56 5.23
C THR A 182 -6.45 16.71 5.37
N PHE A 183 -6.15 17.67 6.25
CA PHE A 183 -6.98 18.86 6.45
C PHE A 183 -7.05 19.72 5.18
N LEU A 184 -5.91 20.04 4.58
CA LEU A 184 -5.81 20.81 3.33
C LEU A 184 -6.57 20.12 2.20
N ASN A 185 -6.38 18.81 2.02
CA ASN A 185 -7.09 18.05 0.99
C ASN A 185 -8.61 18.02 1.20
N GLN A 186 -9.07 17.81 2.44
CA GLN A 186 -10.50 17.69 2.76
C GLN A 186 -11.24 19.03 2.76
N HIS A 187 -10.60 20.12 3.21
CA HIS A 187 -11.27 21.40 3.41
C HIS A 187 -10.90 22.43 2.34
N VAL A 188 -9.60 22.59 2.05
CA VAL A 188 -9.12 23.64 1.14
C VAL A 188 -9.25 23.20 -0.31
N TYR A 189 -8.59 22.12 -0.71
CA TYR A 189 -8.60 21.67 -2.11
C TYR A 189 -9.98 21.18 -2.54
N PHE A 190 -10.66 20.40 -1.70
CA PHE A 190 -12.02 19.96 -2.00
C PHE A 190 -13.02 21.12 -1.99
N GLY A 191 -12.89 22.08 -1.08
CA GLY A 191 -13.71 23.29 -1.05
C GLY A 191 -13.56 24.11 -2.33
N ILE A 192 -12.31 24.37 -2.75
CA ILE A 192 -12.00 25.07 -4.01
C ILE A 192 -12.52 24.28 -5.22
N TYR A 193 -12.30 22.96 -5.26
CA TYR A 193 -12.77 22.12 -6.37
C TYR A 193 -14.30 22.12 -6.48
N LYS A 194 -15.01 22.03 -5.34
CA LYS A 194 -16.47 22.11 -5.27
C LYS A 194 -16.99 23.48 -5.72
N GLN A 195 -16.25 24.55 -5.44
CA GLN A 195 -16.57 25.91 -5.90
C GLN A 195 -16.39 26.06 -7.42
N ILE A 196 -15.28 25.53 -7.97
CA ILE A 196 -14.90 25.69 -9.39
C ILE A 196 -15.72 24.78 -10.31
N ARG A 197 -16.02 23.54 -9.90
CA ARG A 197 -16.71 22.53 -10.71
C ARG A 197 -18.05 22.10 -10.11
N LYS A 198 -18.88 23.08 -9.74
CA LYS A 198 -20.14 22.83 -9.03
C LYS A 198 -21.08 21.88 -9.75
N ASP A 199 -21.18 21.96 -11.08
CA ASP A 199 -22.10 21.15 -11.89
C ASP A 199 -21.63 19.69 -12.07
N ILE A 200 -20.32 19.49 -12.28
CA ILE A 200 -19.73 18.14 -12.39
C ILE A 200 -19.79 17.44 -11.02
N VAL A 201 -19.45 18.18 -9.95
CA VAL A 201 -19.51 17.66 -8.58
C VAL A 201 -20.94 17.31 -8.19
N SER A 202 -21.93 18.15 -8.48
CA SER A 202 -23.32 17.87 -8.13
C SER A 202 -23.87 16.67 -8.90
N LYS A 203 -23.51 16.48 -10.18
CA LYS A 203 -23.94 15.32 -10.99
C LYS A 203 -23.22 14.04 -10.55
N GLU A 204 -21.88 14.04 -10.52
CA GLU A 204 -21.09 12.85 -10.26
C GLU A 204 -21.09 12.39 -8.80
N LEU A 205 -21.21 13.33 -7.84
CA LEU A 205 -21.22 13.05 -6.40
C LEU A 205 -22.62 13.14 -5.79
N SER A 206 -23.68 13.23 -6.60
CA SER A 206 -25.08 13.14 -6.15
C SER A 206 -25.35 11.85 -5.36
N GLY A 207 -24.63 10.78 -5.70
CA GLY A 207 -24.75 9.48 -5.07
C GLY A 207 -26.06 8.74 -5.39
N LYS A 208 -26.88 9.28 -6.30
CA LYS A 208 -28.06 8.61 -6.85
C LYS A 208 -27.60 7.45 -7.73
N SER A 209 -28.12 6.26 -7.46
CA SER A 209 -27.93 5.08 -8.31
C SER A 209 -29.21 4.78 -9.09
N GLU A 210 -29.07 4.29 -10.32
CA GLU A 210 -30.21 3.73 -11.08
C GLU A 210 -30.69 2.41 -10.48
N ASP A 211 -29.83 1.73 -9.74
CA ASP A 211 -30.15 0.46 -9.10
C ASP A 211 -30.84 0.67 -7.74
N GLN A 212 -32.05 0.14 -7.64
CA GLN A 212 -32.88 0.23 -6.43
C GLN A 212 -32.21 -0.39 -5.19
N ASP A 213 -31.41 -1.46 -5.32
CA ASP A 213 -30.80 -2.13 -4.16
C ASP A 213 -29.67 -1.28 -3.59
N VAL A 214 -28.88 -0.64 -4.46
CA VAL A 214 -27.84 0.33 -4.06
C VAL A 214 -28.47 1.55 -3.40
N GLN A 215 -29.56 2.08 -3.97
CA GLN A 215 -30.25 3.24 -3.43
C GLN A 215 -30.91 2.94 -2.07
N ASN A 216 -31.57 1.79 -1.93
CA ASN A 216 -32.16 1.34 -0.67
C ASN A 216 -31.11 1.19 0.45
N GLU A 217 -29.94 0.61 0.15
CA GLU A 217 -28.86 0.48 1.13
C GLU A 217 -28.29 1.85 1.52
N ARG A 218 -28.16 2.77 0.55
CA ARG A 218 -27.76 4.16 0.81
C ARG A 218 -28.76 4.84 1.75
N ASP A 219 -30.05 4.80 1.42
CA ASP A 219 -31.09 5.46 2.20
C ASP A 219 -31.14 4.88 3.62
N ARG A 220 -31.07 3.55 3.76
CA ARG A 220 -30.95 2.85 5.05
C ARG A 220 -29.77 3.35 5.90
N ILE A 221 -28.61 3.60 5.30
CA ILE A 221 -27.40 4.07 6.01
C ILE A 221 -27.50 5.56 6.37
N LEU A 222 -28.18 6.36 5.55
CA LEU A 222 -28.35 7.78 5.80
C LEU A 222 -29.38 8.06 6.89
N GLU A 223 -30.47 7.28 6.93
CA GLU A 223 -31.55 7.40 7.91
C GLU A 223 -31.14 6.94 9.31
N LEU A 224 -30.28 5.92 9.41
CA LEU A 224 -29.86 5.36 10.69
C LEU A 224 -28.60 6.07 11.25
N PRO A 225 -28.60 6.48 12.53
CA PRO A 225 -27.38 6.91 13.19
C PRO A 225 -26.36 5.76 13.28
N PRO A 226 -25.04 6.01 13.21
CA PRO A 226 -24.02 4.96 13.28
C PRO A 226 -24.09 4.07 14.53
N GLN A 227 -24.73 4.56 15.60
CA GLN A 227 -24.92 3.86 16.88
C GLN A 227 -26.08 2.85 16.85
N GLU A 228 -26.97 2.94 15.88
CA GLU A 228 -28.17 2.09 15.72
C GLU A 228 -28.03 1.00 14.66
N LEU A 229 -26.83 0.78 14.12
CA LEU A 229 -26.49 -0.43 13.35
C LEU A 229 -25.65 -1.40 14.20
N PRO A 230 -26.21 -2.04 15.24
CA PRO A 230 -25.45 -2.84 16.22
C PRO A 230 -24.75 -4.08 15.65
N ASN A 231 -25.04 -4.46 14.39
CA ASN A 231 -24.48 -5.64 13.73
C ASN A 231 -23.53 -5.34 12.56
N SER A 232 -23.28 -4.07 12.21
CA SER A 232 -22.34 -3.73 11.13
C SER A 232 -20.91 -3.63 11.66
N THR A 233 -20.02 -4.45 11.11
CA THR A 233 -18.60 -4.43 11.43
C THR A 233 -17.88 -3.35 10.62
N VAL A 234 -18.30 -3.12 9.38
CA VAL A 234 -17.79 -2.04 8.52
C VAL A 234 -18.96 -1.18 8.05
N LEU A 235 -18.83 0.15 8.17
CA LEU A 235 -19.80 1.12 7.70
C LEU A 235 -19.10 2.20 6.89
N LEU A 236 -19.58 2.39 5.66
CA LEU A 236 -19.20 3.45 4.73
C LEU A 236 -20.39 4.40 4.58
N LYS A 237 -20.18 5.67 4.89
CA LYS A 237 -21.20 6.72 4.72
C LYS A 237 -20.68 7.78 3.74
N GLU A 238 -21.31 7.84 2.57
CA GLU A 238 -21.04 8.82 1.52
C GLU A 238 -19.56 9.00 1.18
N LEU A 239 -18.86 7.89 1.00
CA LEU A 239 -17.42 7.88 0.80
C LEU A 239 -17.04 8.52 -0.54
N ILE A 240 -16.15 9.50 -0.51
CA ILE A 240 -15.65 10.20 -1.70
C ILE A 240 -14.13 10.27 -1.64
N LYS A 241 -13.48 9.99 -2.77
CA LYS A 241 -12.03 10.13 -2.92
C LYS A 241 -11.67 10.78 -4.25
N ILE A 242 -11.00 11.92 -4.14
CA ILE A 242 -10.42 12.67 -5.26
C ILE A 242 -8.90 12.71 -5.09
N TYR A 243 -8.20 12.36 -6.15
CA TYR A 243 -6.77 12.62 -6.29
C TYR A 243 -6.60 13.93 -7.07
N PHE A 244 -6.08 14.96 -6.39
CA PHE A 244 -5.78 16.26 -6.98
C PHE A 244 -4.44 16.23 -7.75
N THR A 245 -4.32 15.28 -8.66
CA THR A 245 -3.25 15.20 -9.67
C THR A 245 -3.65 15.98 -10.92
N TYR A 246 -2.75 16.08 -11.90
CA TYR A 246 -3.09 16.57 -13.24
C TYR A 246 -3.02 15.39 -14.23
N PRO A 247 -4.13 14.95 -14.83
CA PRO A 247 -5.51 15.38 -14.59
C PRO A 247 -6.05 14.96 -13.21
N VAL A 248 -7.11 15.63 -12.74
CA VAL A 248 -7.79 15.31 -11.46
C VAL A 248 -8.57 14.01 -11.64
N ILE A 249 -8.35 13.05 -10.74
CA ILE A 249 -8.96 11.71 -10.82
C ILE A 249 -9.97 11.54 -9.69
N LEU A 250 -11.23 11.34 -10.05
CA LEU A 250 -12.30 11.00 -9.11
C LEU A 250 -12.38 9.49 -8.96
N ALA A 251 -11.71 8.95 -7.94
CA ALA A 251 -11.55 7.51 -7.76
C ALA A 251 -12.75 6.85 -7.07
N ILE A 252 -13.46 7.56 -6.19
CA ILE A 252 -14.64 7.06 -5.48
C ILE A 252 -15.72 8.15 -5.47
N LYS A 253 -16.91 7.79 -5.92
CA LYS A 253 -18.05 8.68 -6.21
C LYS A 253 -19.25 8.38 -5.29
N ASN A 254 -19.16 8.82 -4.04
CA ASN A 254 -20.25 8.81 -3.05
C ASN A 254 -20.83 7.41 -2.77
N ILE A 255 -19.99 6.52 -2.23
CA ILE A 255 -20.35 5.13 -1.92
C ILE A 255 -20.83 5.00 -0.48
N SER A 256 -21.94 4.31 -0.27
CA SER A 256 -22.45 3.93 1.05
C SER A 256 -22.65 2.42 1.12
N LEU A 257 -22.21 1.80 2.21
CA LEU A 257 -22.25 0.35 2.39
C LEU A 257 -22.16 -0.04 3.88
N ALA A 258 -22.94 -1.01 4.32
CA ALA A 258 -22.84 -1.59 5.65
C ALA A 258 -22.58 -3.09 5.55
N ILE A 259 -21.46 -3.57 6.08
CA ILE A 259 -21.09 -5.00 6.07
C ILE A 259 -21.28 -5.58 7.46
N GLN A 260 -22.00 -6.69 7.53
CA GLN A 260 -22.38 -7.34 8.77
C GLN A 260 -21.30 -8.29 9.28
N LYS A 261 -21.37 -8.61 10.57
CA LYS A 261 -20.51 -9.61 11.18
C LYS A 261 -20.76 -11.01 10.59
N GLY A 262 -19.70 -11.71 10.22
CA GLY A 262 -19.80 -13.04 9.56
C GLY A 262 -20.21 -12.98 8.09
N GLU A 263 -20.27 -11.79 7.50
CA GLU A 263 -20.53 -11.61 6.06
C GLU A 263 -19.21 -11.69 5.26
N CYS A 264 -19.26 -12.29 4.07
CA CYS A 264 -18.18 -12.20 3.09
C CYS A 264 -18.64 -11.31 1.93
N PHE A 265 -18.10 -10.11 1.87
CA PHE A 265 -18.46 -9.10 0.88
C PHE A 265 -17.47 -9.06 -0.28
N GLY A 266 -17.96 -9.24 -1.50
CA GLY A 266 -17.18 -9.16 -2.73
C GLY A 266 -17.24 -7.77 -3.36
N LEU A 267 -16.10 -7.17 -3.67
CA LEU A 267 -16.01 -5.96 -4.48
C LEU A 267 -15.46 -6.33 -5.87
N LEU A 268 -16.37 -6.44 -6.83
CA LEU A 268 -16.07 -6.81 -8.22
C LEU A 268 -15.91 -5.55 -9.08
N GLY A 269 -14.99 -5.54 -10.03
CA GLY A 269 -14.79 -4.42 -10.95
C GLY A 269 -13.56 -4.62 -11.81
N TYR A 270 -13.42 -3.87 -12.90
CA TYR A 270 -12.18 -3.87 -13.70
C TYR A 270 -11.04 -3.07 -13.01
N ASN A 271 -9.85 -3.10 -13.60
CA ASN A 271 -8.70 -2.37 -13.09
C ASN A 271 -8.89 -0.86 -13.26
N GLY A 272 -8.83 -0.10 -12.16
CA GLY A 272 -9.12 1.34 -12.16
C GLY A 272 -10.54 1.70 -11.73
N ALA A 273 -11.40 0.72 -11.43
CA ALA A 273 -12.75 0.99 -10.90
C ALA A 273 -12.77 1.66 -9.51
N GLY A 274 -11.64 1.68 -8.77
CA GLY A 274 -11.51 2.28 -7.44
C GLY A 274 -11.50 1.30 -6.26
N LYS A 275 -11.38 -0.01 -6.55
CA LYS A 275 -11.33 -1.10 -5.55
C LYS A 275 -10.19 -0.95 -4.53
N THR A 276 -8.95 -0.91 -5.02
CA THR A 276 -7.75 -0.75 -4.18
C THR A 276 -7.77 0.56 -3.41
N THR A 277 -8.21 1.66 -4.05
CA THR A 277 -8.39 2.96 -3.36
C THR A 277 -9.37 2.85 -2.19
N THR A 278 -10.44 2.07 -2.33
CA THR A 278 -11.41 1.83 -1.25
C THR A 278 -10.75 1.07 -0.09
N PHE A 279 -9.93 0.07 -0.38
CA PHE A 279 -9.19 -0.69 0.63
C PHE A 279 -8.13 0.14 1.35
N GLN A 280 -7.40 1.00 0.63
CA GLN A 280 -6.44 1.93 1.23
C GLN A 280 -7.11 2.92 2.20
N ILE A 281 -8.36 3.29 1.92
CA ILE A 281 -9.14 4.13 2.84
C ILE A 281 -9.64 3.33 4.05
N LEU A 282 -10.16 2.11 3.82
CA LEU A 282 -10.66 1.23 4.88
C LEU A 282 -9.56 0.82 5.87
N THR A 283 -8.34 0.57 5.37
CA THR A 283 -7.15 0.26 6.18
C THR A 283 -6.53 1.51 6.83
N GLY A 284 -6.93 2.70 6.40
CA GLY A 284 -6.42 3.99 6.89
C GLY A 284 -5.01 4.33 6.41
N GLU A 285 -4.55 3.74 5.30
CA GLU A 285 -3.33 4.15 4.58
C GLU A 285 -3.52 5.52 3.92
N ILE A 286 -4.71 5.74 3.36
CA ILE A 286 -5.09 7.00 2.71
C ILE A 286 -6.37 7.54 3.37
N SER A 287 -6.44 8.86 3.59
CA SER A 287 -7.67 9.49 4.07
C SER A 287 -8.67 9.75 2.93
N ALA A 288 -9.95 9.55 3.21
CA ALA A 288 -11.05 9.94 2.33
C ALA A 288 -11.05 11.47 2.11
N THR A 289 -11.52 11.92 0.94
CA THR A 289 -11.71 13.35 0.65
C THR A 289 -12.96 13.86 1.34
N SER A 290 -14.02 13.05 1.40
CA SER A 290 -15.25 13.30 2.14
C SER A 290 -15.92 11.97 2.51
N GLY A 291 -16.86 12.01 3.44
CA GLY A 291 -17.55 10.84 3.98
C GLY A 291 -16.91 10.29 5.25
N GLU A 292 -17.59 9.33 5.86
CA GLU A 292 -17.17 8.70 7.11
C GLU A 292 -17.03 7.18 6.96
N VAL A 293 -16.03 6.63 7.64
CA VAL A 293 -15.74 5.20 7.67
C VAL A 293 -15.68 4.76 9.11
N PHE A 294 -16.45 3.72 9.46
CA PHE A 294 -16.43 3.13 10.80
C PHE A 294 -16.11 1.63 10.72
N ILE A 295 -15.25 1.18 11.64
CA ILE A 295 -14.89 -0.23 11.83
C ILE A 295 -15.10 -0.59 13.30
N ASP A 296 -15.96 -1.56 13.59
CA ASP A 296 -16.44 -1.89 14.94
C ASP A 296 -16.92 -0.66 15.73
N GLY A 297 -17.60 0.27 15.06
CA GLY A 297 -18.08 1.53 15.65
C GLY A 297 -17.01 2.62 15.82
N PHE A 298 -15.75 2.37 15.47
CA PHE A 298 -14.68 3.37 15.53
C PHE A 298 -14.46 4.04 14.19
N ASN A 299 -14.50 5.36 14.16
CA ASN A 299 -14.20 6.13 12.94
C ASN A 299 -12.71 5.99 12.56
N VAL A 300 -12.43 5.57 11.33
CA VAL A 300 -11.06 5.31 10.85
C VAL A 300 -10.20 6.56 10.81
N THR A 301 -10.77 7.70 10.39
CA THR A 301 -10.06 8.98 10.30
C THR A 301 -9.72 9.54 11.67
N LYS A 302 -10.61 9.37 12.67
CA LYS A 302 -10.41 9.92 14.02
C LYS A 302 -9.63 8.98 14.95
N ASN A 303 -9.89 7.66 14.86
CA ASN A 303 -9.47 6.67 15.86
C ASN A 303 -8.61 5.53 15.25
N ILE A 304 -7.69 5.87 14.34
CA ILE A 304 -6.89 4.87 13.60
C ILE A 304 -6.12 3.88 14.50
N VAL A 305 -5.61 4.33 15.65
CA VAL A 305 -4.86 3.49 16.60
C VAL A 305 -5.73 2.37 17.19
N LYS A 306 -7.03 2.62 17.39
CA LYS A 306 -7.98 1.61 17.87
C LYS A 306 -8.47 0.69 16.74
N VAL A 307 -8.45 1.18 15.51
CA VAL A 307 -8.94 0.45 14.34
C VAL A 307 -7.90 -0.55 13.83
N ARG A 308 -6.62 -0.17 13.74
CA ARG A 308 -5.56 -1.02 13.16
C ARG A 308 -5.47 -2.44 13.75
N PRO A 309 -5.53 -2.66 15.08
CA PRO A 309 -5.47 -4.01 15.66
C PRO A 309 -6.69 -4.89 15.33
N ARG A 310 -7.72 -4.33 14.69
CA ARG A 310 -8.95 -5.05 14.31
C ARG A 310 -8.97 -5.44 12.84
N ILE A 311 -7.99 -4.98 12.06
CA ILE A 311 -7.94 -5.14 10.60
C ILE A 311 -6.84 -6.11 10.19
N GLY A 312 -7.22 -7.26 9.65
CA GLY A 312 -6.33 -8.10 8.85
C GLY A 312 -6.29 -7.60 7.42
N TYR A 313 -5.11 -7.46 6.81
CA TYR A 313 -4.98 -7.02 5.42
C TYR A 313 -4.00 -7.88 4.64
N CYS A 314 -4.46 -8.43 3.52
CA CYS A 314 -3.63 -9.09 2.52
C CYS A 314 -3.56 -8.17 1.27
N PRO A 315 -2.45 -7.44 1.05
CA PRO A 315 -2.28 -6.54 -0.09
C PRO A 315 -2.22 -7.28 -1.43
N GLN A 316 -2.37 -6.59 -2.56
CA GLN A 316 -2.24 -7.18 -3.90
C GLN A 316 -0.82 -7.70 -4.17
N PHE A 317 0.20 -6.91 -3.83
CA PHE A 317 1.61 -7.31 -3.91
C PHE A 317 2.05 -7.98 -2.61
N ASP A 318 2.87 -9.02 -2.70
CA ASP A 318 3.36 -9.75 -1.53
C ASP A 318 4.32 -8.86 -0.72
N ALA A 319 3.82 -8.24 0.34
CA ALA A 319 4.59 -7.40 1.28
C ALA A 319 5.37 -8.26 2.30
N LEU A 320 6.14 -9.24 1.80
CA LEU A 320 6.87 -10.20 2.63
C LEU A 320 8.34 -9.83 2.76
N LEU A 321 8.93 -10.11 3.92
CA LEU A 321 10.37 -9.98 4.16
C LEU A 321 11.09 -11.19 3.58
N GLU A 322 11.63 -11.05 2.37
CA GLU A 322 12.17 -12.18 1.58
C GLU A 322 13.31 -12.95 2.25
N TYR A 323 14.06 -12.30 3.15
CA TYR A 323 15.19 -12.89 3.88
C TYR A 323 14.79 -13.54 5.23
N MET A 324 13.50 -13.55 5.57
CA MET A 324 12.99 -14.28 6.73
C MET A 324 12.39 -15.63 6.30
N THR A 325 12.28 -16.55 7.25
CA THR A 325 11.45 -17.76 7.09
C THR A 325 9.97 -17.44 7.35
N ALA A 326 9.07 -18.28 6.85
CA ALA A 326 7.63 -18.12 7.11
C ALA A 326 7.31 -18.22 8.61
N ARG A 327 8.05 -19.06 9.36
CA ARG A 327 7.90 -19.16 10.80
C ARG A 327 8.29 -17.86 11.50
N GLU A 328 9.44 -17.27 11.15
CA GLU A 328 9.94 -16.04 11.77
C GLU A 328 9.01 -14.85 11.50
N ILE A 329 8.58 -14.66 10.24
CA ILE A 329 7.70 -13.54 9.90
C ILE A 329 6.34 -13.66 10.60
N MET A 330 5.77 -14.87 10.69
CA MET A 330 4.51 -15.12 11.39
C MET A 330 4.65 -14.89 12.90
N MET A 331 5.77 -15.28 13.51
CA MET A 331 6.05 -14.97 14.92
C MET A 331 6.22 -13.48 15.16
N MET A 332 6.90 -12.77 14.25
CA MET A 332 7.05 -11.32 14.30
C MET A 332 5.68 -10.63 14.28
N TYR A 333 4.81 -10.97 13.32
CA TYR A 333 3.46 -10.42 13.27
C TYR A 333 2.65 -10.79 14.53
N ALA A 334 2.68 -12.05 14.99
CA ALA A 334 1.97 -12.43 16.20
C ALA A 334 2.37 -11.58 17.43
N ARG A 335 3.66 -11.22 17.57
CA ARG A 335 4.14 -10.31 18.63
C ARG A 335 3.63 -8.89 18.45
N VAL A 336 3.71 -8.34 17.23
CA VAL A 336 3.21 -6.98 16.91
C VAL A 336 1.71 -6.86 17.21
N TRP A 337 0.96 -7.93 16.98
CA TRP A 337 -0.47 -8.01 17.24
C TRP A 337 -0.84 -8.31 18.70
N GLY A 338 0.14 -8.46 19.59
CA GLY A 338 -0.08 -8.65 21.03
C GLY A 338 -0.53 -10.06 21.43
N VAL A 339 -0.27 -11.08 20.60
CA VAL A 339 -0.46 -12.48 21.01
C VAL A 339 0.53 -12.80 22.14
N SER A 340 0.05 -13.43 23.22
CA SER A 340 0.92 -13.73 24.36
C SER A 340 2.04 -14.70 23.97
N GLU A 341 3.28 -14.41 24.40
CA GLU A 341 4.51 -15.10 23.96
C GLU A 341 4.41 -16.64 24.06
N HIS A 342 3.79 -17.15 25.13
CA HIS A 342 3.60 -18.60 25.34
C HIS A 342 2.65 -19.25 24.33
N GLN A 343 1.73 -18.48 23.73
CA GLN A 343 0.78 -18.93 22.72
C GLN A 343 1.28 -18.74 21.29
N ILE A 344 2.34 -17.97 21.06
CA ILE A 344 2.79 -17.62 19.71
C ILE A 344 3.19 -18.85 18.91
N LYS A 345 4.08 -19.70 19.43
CA LYS A 345 4.54 -20.91 18.73
C LYS A 345 3.38 -21.85 18.34
N PRO A 346 2.49 -22.27 19.26
CA PRO A 346 1.37 -23.14 18.90
C PRO A 346 0.37 -22.45 17.95
N TYR A 347 0.13 -21.15 18.13
CA TYR A 347 -0.75 -20.38 17.24
C TYR A 347 -0.21 -20.30 15.80
N VAL A 348 1.08 -19.99 15.64
CA VAL A 348 1.75 -19.92 14.33
C VAL A 348 1.77 -21.29 13.66
N ASN A 349 2.09 -22.37 14.40
CA ASN A 349 2.06 -23.73 13.85
C ASN A 349 0.67 -24.12 13.36
N LYS A 350 -0.38 -23.79 14.13
CA LYS A 350 -1.76 -24.05 13.74
C LYS A 350 -2.14 -23.29 12.46
N CYS A 351 -1.71 -22.03 12.34
CA CYS A 351 -1.98 -21.22 11.15
C CYS A 351 -1.24 -21.74 9.91
N LEU A 352 0.05 -22.08 10.05
CA LEU A 352 0.84 -22.67 8.96
C LEU A 352 0.27 -24.02 8.50
N ASN A 353 -0.18 -24.87 9.43
CA ASN A 353 -0.82 -26.14 9.10
C ASN A 353 -2.17 -25.92 8.38
N SER A 354 -3.00 -24.97 8.84
CA SER A 354 -4.30 -24.68 8.22
C SER A 354 -4.21 -24.27 6.75
N LEU A 355 -3.08 -23.71 6.35
CA LEU A 355 -2.77 -23.28 4.99
C LEU A 355 -1.77 -24.21 4.31
N GLU A 356 -1.47 -25.40 4.84
CA GLU A 356 -0.54 -26.42 4.30
C GLU A 356 0.88 -25.89 3.97
N LEU A 357 1.39 -24.93 4.76
CA LEU A 357 2.71 -24.31 4.58
C LEU A 357 3.80 -24.93 5.48
N GLU A 358 3.48 -25.95 6.27
CA GLU A 358 4.40 -26.55 7.23
C GLU A 358 5.71 -27.06 6.58
N ALA A 359 5.61 -27.72 5.42
CA ALA A 359 6.77 -28.26 4.69
C ALA A 359 7.76 -27.19 4.20
N HIS A 360 7.32 -25.93 4.12
CA HIS A 360 8.13 -24.80 3.69
C HIS A 360 8.46 -23.84 4.84
N ALA A 361 7.91 -24.05 6.04
CA ALA A 361 7.90 -23.08 7.13
C ALA A 361 9.29 -22.54 7.51
N ASP A 362 10.31 -23.39 7.43
CA ASP A 362 11.70 -23.11 7.82
C ASP A 362 12.61 -22.81 6.60
N LYS A 363 12.03 -22.64 5.40
CA LYS A 363 12.74 -22.16 4.20
C LYS A 363 12.61 -20.65 4.08
N LEU A 364 13.61 -20.01 3.49
CA LEU A 364 13.59 -18.58 3.19
C LEU A 364 12.44 -18.25 2.22
N ILE A 365 11.73 -17.16 2.49
CA ILE A 365 10.58 -16.71 1.67
C ILE A 365 11.01 -16.39 0.24
N SER A 366 12.25 -15.95 0.03
CA SER A 366 12.83 -15.75 -1.32
C SER A 366 12.71 -16.98 -2.22
N THR A 367 12.74 -18.19 -1.66
CA THR A 367 12.64 -19.47 -2.38
C THR A 367 11.20 -19.92 -2.66
N TYR A 368 10.19 -19.20 -2.18
CA TYR A 368 8.79 -19.58 -2.33
C TYR A 368 8.30 -19.30 -3.74
N SER A 369 7.45 -20.20 -4.26
CA SER A 369 6.63 -19.93 -5.43
C SER A 369 5.62 -18.81 -5.14
N GLY A 370 5.14 -18.13 -6.19
CA GLY A 370 4.13 -17.05 -6.04
C GLY A 370 2.90 -17.49 -5.25
N GLY A 371 2.36 -18.68 -5.52
CA GLY A 371 1.23 -19.23 -4.77
C GLY A 371 1.52 -19.43 -3.26
N ASN A 372 2.74 -19.86 -2.90
CA ASN A 372 3.12 -20.01 -1.50
C ASN A 372 3.34 -18.67 -0.79
N ARG A 373 3.89 -17.67 -1.48
CA ARG A 373 4.00 -16.28 -0.98
C ARG A 373 2.59 -15.72 -0.70
N ARG A 374 1.66 -15.94 -1.62
CA ARG A 374 0.27 -15.51 -1.51
C ARG A 374 -0.48 -16.19 -0.35
N ARG A 375 -0.28 -17.51 -0.17
CA ARG A 375 -0.79 -18.25 0.99
C ARG A 375 -0.24 -17.70 2.31
N LEU A 376 1.05 -17.40 2.36
CA LEU A 376 1.68 -16.80 3.53
C LEU A 376 1.15 -15.39 3.83
N SER A 377 0.96 -14.56 2.80
CA SER A 377 0.35 -13.23 2.94
C SER A 377 -1.06 -13.31 3.52
N THR A 378 -1.86 -14.27 3.03
CA THR A 378 -3.19 -14.55 3.60
C THR A 378 -3.08 -15.04 5.05
N ALA A 379 -2.11 -15.91 5.37
CA ALA A 379 -1.87 -16.37 6.74
C ALA A 379 -1.64 -15.20 7.69
N ILE A 380 -0.77 -14.26 7.29
CA ILE A 380 -0.45 -13.06 8.05
C ILE A 380 -1.69 -12.20 8.28
N ALA A 381 -2.56 -12.04 7.28
CA ALA A 381 -3.81 -11.30 7.42
C ALA A 381 -4.80 -11.93 8.43
N LEU A 382 -4.67 -13.23 8.71
CA LEU A 382 -5.52 -13.96 9.67
C LEU A 382 -4.94 -13.97 11.10
N VAL A 383 -3.68 -13.54 11.27
CA VAL A 383 -3.01 -13.44 12.59
C VAL A 383 -3.64 -12.35 13.44
N GLY A 384 -3.71 -12.55 14.76
CA GLY A 384 -4.06 -11.49 15.72
C GLY A 384 -5.56 -11.32 16.00
N LYS A 385 -6.39 -12.28 15.57
CA LYS A 385 -7.87 -12.27 15.76
C LYS A 385 -8.53 -10.95 15.29
N PRO A 386 -8.31 -10.52 14.04
CA PRO A 386 -9.00 -9.36 13.49
C PRO A 386 -10.52 -9.58 13.42
N SER A 387 -11.29 -8.51 13.57
CA SER A 387 -12.75 -8.53 13.35
C SER A 387 -13.11 -8.41 11.87
N VAL A 388 -12.27 -7.68 11.12
CA VAL A 388 -12.40 -7.47 9.67
C VAL A 388 -11.14 -7.93 8.96
N ILE A 389 -11.31 -8.69 7.87
CA ILE A 389 -10.20 -9.13 7.02
C ILE A 389 -10.43 -8.58 5.61
N PHE A 390 -9.46 -7.83 5.09
CA PHE A 390 -9.42 -7.33 3.72
C PHE A 390 -8.46 -8.20 2.89
N LEU A 391 -8.93 -8.74 1.78
CA LEU A 391 -8.15 -9.56 0.86
C LEU A 391 -8.14 -8.91 -0.52
N ASP A 392 -7.01 -8.32 -0.92
CA ASP A 392 -6.90 -7.60 -2.18
C ASP A 392 -6.41 -8.52 -3.31
N GLU A 393 -7.33 -9.09 -4.10
CA GLU A 393 -7.05 -10.10 -5.15
C GLU A 393 -6.26 -11.33 -4.65
N PRO A 394 -6.74 -12.07 -3.63
CA PRO A 394 -5.95 -13.08 -2.94
C PRO A 394 -5.65 -14.32 -3.80
N SER A 395 -6.45 -14.62 -4.83
CA SER A 395 -6.29 -15.80 -5.68
C SER A 395 -5.37 -15.63 -6.89
N THR A 396 -4.90 -14.40 -7.17
CA THR A 396 -4.07 -14.10 -8.35
C THR A 396 -2.75 -14.88 -8.32
N GLY A 397 -2.46 -15.62 -9.40
CA GLY A 397 -1.23 -16.40 -9.54
C GLY A 397 -1.18 -17.70 -8.73
N MET A 398 -2.30 -18.13 -8.13
CA MET A 398 -2.41 -19.42 -7.46
C MET A 398 -2.91 -20.52 -8.41
N ASP A 399 -2.37 -21.73 -8.25
CA ASP A 399 -2.89 -22.93 -8.90
C ASP A 399 -4.29 -23.30 -8.36
N PRO A 400 -5.09 -24.12 -9.09
CA PRO A 400 -6.45 -24.47 -8.67
C PRO A 400 -6.53 -25.12 -7.28
N ALA A 401 -5.54 -25.90 -6.86
CA ALA A 401 -5.55 -26.55 -5.56
C ALA A 401 -5.30 -25.53 -4.43
N ALA A 402 -4.31 -24.66 -4.60
CA ALA A 402 -4.05 -23.55 -3.67
C ALA A 402 -5.25 -22.60 -3.53
N ARG A 403 -5.95 -22.29 -4.62
CA ARG A 403 -7.19 -21.49 -4.58
C ARG A 403 -8.27 -22.12 -3.70
N ARG A 404 -8.50 -23.43 -3.83
CA ARG A 404 -9.47 -24.14 -2.97
C ARG A 404 -9.07 -24.12 -1.49
N LEU A 405 -7.78 -24.23 -1.17
CA LEU A 405 -7.28 -24.13 0.21
C LEU A 405 -7.48 -22.72 0.79
N LEU A 406 -7.20 -21.68 0.00
CA LEU A 406 -7.50 -20.31 0.35
C LEU A 406 -8.99 -20.14 0.64
N TRP A 407 -9.84 -20.63 -0.26
CA TRP A 407 -11.29 -20.55 -0.12
C TRP A 407 -11.78 -21.22 1.16
N ASN A 408 -11.34 -22.45 1.45
CA ASN A 408 -11.68 -23.16 2.67
C ASN A 408 -11.24 -22.38 3.93
N THR A 409 -10.09 -21.71 3.88
CA THR A 409 -9.58 -20.91 5.01
C THR A 409 -10.42 -19.65 5.22
N VAL A 410 -10.81 -18.97 4.14
CA VAL A 410 -11.71 -17.81 4.15
C VAL A 410 -13.09 -18.21 4.68
N THR A 411 -13.64 -19.34 4.23
CA THR A 411 -14.92 -19.87 4.71
C THR A 411 -14.90 -20.14 6.21
N ARG A 412 -13.84 -20.80 6.71
CA ARG A 412 -13.65 -21.01 8.17
C ARG A 412 -13.51 -19.70 8.94
N ALA A 413 -12.81 -18.71 8.37
CA ALA A 413 -12.69 -17.40 9.00
C ALA A 413 -14.05 -16.68 9.09
N ARG A 414 -14.87 -16.77 8.04
CA ARG A 414 -16.25 -16.26 8.02
C ARG A 414 -17.12 -16.96 9.07
N GLU A 415 -17.07 -18.30 9.13
CA GLU A 415 -17.80 -19.12 10.12
C GLU A 415 -17.39 -18.80 11.56
N SER A 416 -16.15 -18.34 11.79
CA SER A 416 -15.72 -17.82 13.09
C SER A 416 -16.30 -16.44 13.45
N GLY A 417 -17.21 -15.91 12.64
CA GLY A 417 -17.92 -14.64 12.86
C GLY A 417 -17.12 -13.40 12.47
N LYS A 418 -16.13 -13.52 11.58
CA LYS A 418 -15.35 -12.37 11.06
C LYS A 418 -16.01 -11.81 9.81
N ALA A 419 -15.99 -10.50 9.65
CA ALA A 419 -16.36 -9.86 8.39
C ALA A 419 -15.18 -9.95 7.41
N ILE A 420 -15.42 -10.38 6.19
CA ILE A 420 -14.39 -10.51 5.16
C ILE A 420 -14.78 -9.66 3.97
N ILE A 421 -13.84 -8.86 3.46
CA ILE A 421 -14.02 -8.08 2.24
C ILE A 421 -12.96 -8.53 1.24
N ILE A 422 -13.40 -8.95 0.06
CA ILE A 422 -12.53 -9.48 -1.00
C ILE A 422 -12.68 -8.60 -2.22
N THR A 423 -11.59 -8.07 -2.76
CA THR A 423 -11.58 -7.59 -4.14
C THR A 423 -11.14 -8.74 -5.03
N SER A 424 -11.86 -8.93 -6.13
CA SER A 424 -11.46 -9.91 -7.13
C SER A 424 -11.91 -9.44 -8.50
N HIS A 425 -11.13 -9.81 -9.51
CA HIS A 425 -11.55 -9.80 -10.90
C HIS A 425 -12.06 -11.18 -11.35
N SER A 426 -11.95 -12.21 -10.50
CA SER A 426 -12.49 -13.55 -10.76
C SER A 426 -13.93 -13.64 -10.28
N MET A 427 -14.87 -13.75 -11.23
CA MET A 427 -16.27 -13.92 -10.89
C MET A 427 -16.55 -15.27 -10.21
N GLU A 428 -15.79 -16.32 -10.54
CA GLU A 428 -15.89 -17.63 -9.89
C GLU A 428 -15.57 -17.55 -8.39
N GLU A 429 -14.55 -16.77 -8.01
CA GLU A 429 -14.18 -16.56 -6.61
C GLU A 429 -15.28 -15.84 -5.84
N CYS A 430 -15.82 -14.76 -6.41
CA CYS A 430 -16.90 -14.01 -5.79
C CYS A 430 -18.18 -14.86 -5.66
N ASP A 431 -18.50 -15.67 -6.67
CA ASP A 431 -19.67 -16.56 -6.66
C ASP A 431 -19.54 -17.69 -5.62
N ALA A 432 -18.33 -18.21 -5.40
CA ALA A 432 -18.07 -19.28 -4.44
C ALA A 432 -17.98 -18.79 -2.98
N LEU A 433 -17.38 -17.63 -2.74
CA LEU A 433 -17.07 -17.15 -1.38
C LEU A 433 -18.07 -16.14 -0.83
N CYS A 434 -18.57 -15.23 -1.67
CA CYS A 434 -19.24 -14.03 -1.21
C CYS A 434 -20.72 -14.28 -0.94
N THR A 435 -21.19 -13.84 0.23
CA THR A 435 -22.60 -13.84 0.59
C THR A 435 -23.34 -12.68 -0.07
N ARG A 436 -22.64 -11.56 -0.26
CA ARG A 436 -23.11 -10.36 -0.96
C ARG A 436 -21.94 -9.75 -1.72
N LEU A 437 -22.20 -9.12 -2.85
CA LEU A 437 -21.19 -8.43 -3.62
C LEU A 437 -21.74 -7.13 -4.23
N ALA A 438 -20.84 -6.22 -4.53
CA ALA A 438 -21.12 -5.04 -5.35
C ALA A 438 -20.26 -5.05 -6.61
N ILE A 439 -20.86 -4.66 -7.72
CA ILE A 439 -20.14 -4.39 -8.97
C ILE A 439 -19.83 -2.89 -9.01
N MET A 440 -18.54 -2.57 -9.05
CA MET A 440 -18.00 -1.22 -9.05
C MET A 440 -17.47 -0.86 -10.43
N VAL A 441 -17.90 0.31 -10.93
CA VAL A 441 -17.48 0.88 -12.20
C VAL A 441 -17.21 2.38 -12.02
N GLN A 442 -16.06 2.87 -12.48
CA GLN A 442 -15.64 4.28 -12.38
C GLN A 442 -15.89 4.94 -11.01
N GLY A 443 -15.65 4.22 -9.91
CA GLY A 443 -15.84 4.78 -8.57
C GLY A 443 -17.28 4.73 -8.02
N LYS A 444 -18.25 4.15 -8.73
CA LYS A 444 -19.66 3.99 -8.29
C LYS A 444 -20.04 2.53 -8.13
N PHE A 445 -21.03 2.25 -7.29
CA PHE A 445 -21.69 0.93 -7.25
C PHE A 445 -22.84 0.90 -8.25
N MET A 446 -22.73 -0.02 -9.22
CA MET A 446 -23.75 -0.24 -10.25
C MET A 446 -24.84 -1.17 -9.77
N CYS A 447 -24.50 -2.18 -8.98
CA CYS A 447 -25.46 -3.07 -8.36
C CYS A 447 -24.91 -3.65 -7.05
N LEU A 448 -25.82 -4.10 -6.18
CA LEU A 448 -25.53 -4.65 -4.87
C LEU A 448 -26.46 -5.83 -4.59
N GLY A 449 -25.93 -6.97 -4.16
CA GLY A 449 -26.77 -8.12 -3.82
C GLY A 449 -26.01 -9.43 -3.70
N SER A 450 -26.71 -10.52 -3.38
CA SER A 450 -26.10 -11.85 -3.43
C SER A 450 -25.80 -12.25 -4.88
N PRO A 451 -24.81 -13.12 -5.15
CA PRO A 451 -24.53 -13.60 -6.50
C PRO A 451 -25.78 -14.12 -7.21
N GLN A 452 -26.63 -14.88 -6.50
CA GLN A 452 -27.87 -15.42 -7.05
C GLN A 452 -28.92 -14.34 -7.32
N HIS A 453 -29.03 -13.32 -6.44
CA HIS A 453 -29.93 -12.18 -6.67
C HIS A 453 -29.54 -11.41 -7.93
N LEU A 454 -28.26 -11.12 -8.11
CA LEU A 454 -27.76 -10.40 -9.28
C LEU A 454 -27.95 -11.20 -10.58
N LYS A 455 -27.68 -12.51 -10.55
CA LYS A 455 -27.97 -13.41 -11.69
C LYS A 455 -29.47 -13.48 -12.00
N ASN A 456 -30.36 -13.31 -11.03
CA ASN A 456 -31.80 -13.29 -11.27
C ASN A 456 -32.29 -11.93 -11.78
N LYS A 457 -31.79 -10.83 -11.21
CA LYS A 457 -32.18 -9.45 -11.53
C LYS A 457 -31.72 -9.04 -12.92
N PHE A 458 -30.48 -9.38 -13.28
CA PHE A 458 -29.86 -9.00 -14.55
C PHE A 458 -29.80 -10.15 -15.56
N GLY A 459 -29.94 -11.40 -15.12
CA GLY A 459 -30.01 -12.57 -15.99
C GLY A 459 -31.42 -12.85 -16.49
N ASN A 460 -31.85 -12.09 -17.50
CA ASN A 460 -33.13 -12.25 -18.18
C ASN A 460 -33.11 -13.31 -19.30
N ILE A 461 -32.01 -14.05 -19.44
CA ILE A 461 -31.82 -15.06 -20.48
C ILE A 461 -31.36 -16.40 -19.87
N TYR A 462 -31.68 -17.50 -20.53
CA TYR A 462 -31.06 -18.79 -20.30
C TYR A 462 -30.13 -19.13 -21.45
N ILE A 463 -29.07 -19.87 -21.14
CA ILE A 463 -28.09 -20.34 -22.12
C ILE A 463 -28.39 -21.80 -22.37
N LEU A 464 -28.91 -22.07 -23.56
CA LEU A 464 -29.06 -23.43 -24.07
C LEU A 464 -27.83 -23.76 -24.92
N LYS A 465 -27.12 -24.83 -24.57
CA LYS A 465 -26.16 -25.48 -25.47
C LYS A 465 -26.71 -26.84 -25.86
N ALA A 466 -26.91 -27.09 -27.14
CA ALA A 466 -27.39 -28.39 -27.63
C ALA A 466 -26.45 -28.91 -28.71
N LYS A 467 -26.18 -30.21 -28.69
CA LYS A 467 -25.38 -30.90 -29.72
C LYS A 467 -26.29 -31.80 -30.53
N VAL A 468 -26.39 -31.52 -31.83
CA VAL A 468 -27.21 -32.29 -32.78
C VAL A 468 -26.32 -33.36 -33.42
N LYS A 469 -26.81 -34.60 -33.50
CA LYS A 469 -26.04 -35.75 -33.99
C LYS A 469 -25.90 -35.80 -35.51
N THR A 470 -26.88 -35.27 -36.24
CA THR A 470 -26.95 -35.33 -37.71
C THR A 470 -27.18 -33.94 -38.30
N GLU A 471 -26.43 -33.57 -39.35
CA GLU A 471 -26.56 -32.26 -39.99
C GLU A 471 -27.95 -32.04 -40.64
N ASP A 472 -28.61 -33.12 -41.09
CA ASP A 472 -29.93 -33.04 -41.72
C ASP A 472 -31.01 -32.49 -40.77
N LYS A 473 -30.96 -32.85 -39.48
CA LYS A 473 -31.92 -32.40 -38.45
C LYS A 473 -31.55 -31.04 -37.84
N LEU A 474 -30.37 -30.52 -38.17
CA LEU A 474 -29.85 -29.29 -37.57
C LEU A 474 -30.70 -28.09 -37.97
N LYS A 475 -31.14 -27.99 -39.23
CA LYS A 475 -32.02 -26.92 -39.70
C LYS A 475 -33.41 -26.98 -39.06
N ASP A 476 -33.96 -28.18 -38.94
CA ASP A 476 -35.27 -28.39 -38.32
C ASP A 476 -35.25 -27.99 -36.84
N PHE A 477 -34.17 -28.34 -36.13
CA PHE A 477 -33.99 -27.96 -34.73
C PHE A 477 -33.84 -26.44 -34.53
N LYS A 478 -33.12 -25.73 -35.42
CA LYS A 478 -33.05 -24.26 -35.37
C LYS A 478 -34.43 -23.63 -35.50
N THR A 479 -35.19 -24.09 -36.49
CA THR A 479 -36.54 -23.60 -36.76
C THR A 479 -37.49 -23.90 -35.59
N PHE A 480 -37.34 -25.09 -34.96
CA PHE A 480 -38.08 -25.45 -33.76
C PHE A 480 -37.79 -24.52 -32.57
N ILE A 481 -36.52 -24.18 -32.32
CA ILE A 481 -36.13 -23.27 -31.23
C ILE A 481 -36.70 -21.87 -31.46
N GLU A 482 -36.59 -21.35 -32.69
CA GLU A 482 -37.10 -20.02 -33.04
C GLU A 482 -38.64 -19.92 -32.92
N MET A 483 -39.36 -20.99 -33.27
CA MET A 483 -40.82 -21.06 -33.10
C MET A 483 -41.24 -21.23 -31.64
N THR A 484 -40.55 -22.09 -30.89
CA THR A 484 -40.91 -22.45 -29.51
C THR A 484 -40.55 -21.35 -28.52
N PHE A 485 -39.43 -20.67 -28.74
CA PHE A 485 -38.89 -19.63 -27.88
C PHE A 485 -38.75 -18.32 -28.67
N PRO A 486 -39.84 -17.57 -28.88
CA PRO A 486 -39.79 -16.31 -29.60
C PRO A 486 -38.79 -15.33 -28.92
N GLY A 487 -37.93 -14.73 -29.73
CA GLY A 487 -36.82 -13.88 -29.25
C GLY A 487 -35.56 -14.63 -28.85
N SER A 488 -35.46 -15.94 -29.13
CA SER A 488 -34.20 -16.68 -28.97
C SER A 488 -33.13 -16.19 -29.94
N VAL A 489 -31.91 -15.99 -29.47
CA VAL A 489 -30.78 -15.54 -30.30
C VAL A 489 -29.71 -16.62 -30.37
N LEU A 490 -29.37 -17.07 -31.59
CA LEU A 490 -28.23 -17.96 -31.83
C LEU A 490 -26.93 -17.15 -31.69
N LYS A 491 -26.04 -17.55 -30.77
CA LYS A 491 -24.75 -16.86 -30.52
C LYS A 491 -23.58 -17.53 -31.21
N HIS A 492 -23.53 -18.86 -31.15
CA HIS A 492 -22.44 -19.64 -31.74
C HIS A 492 -22.97 -20.96 -32.30
N GLU A 493 -22.39 -21.36 -33.43
CA GLU A 493 -22.62 -22.62 -34.10
C GLU A 493 -21.27 -23.19 -34.52
N ASN A 494 -20.88 -24.33 -33.95
CA ASN A 494 -19.62 -25.03 -34.29
C ASN A 494 -19.85 -26.54 -34.28
N GLN A 495 -19.57 -27.23 -35.39
CA GLN A 495 -19.55 -28.70 -35.48
C GLN A 495 -20.79 -29.38 -34.84
N GLY A 496 -21.99 -28.88 -35.14
CA GLY A 496 -23.25 -29.42 -34.59
C GLY A 496 -23.61 -28.97 -33.17
N ILE A 497 -22.77 -28.15 -32.51
CA ILE A 497 -23.06 -27.53 -31.21
C ILE A 497 -23.67 -26.15 -31.44
N LEU A 498 -24.87 -25.95 -30.92
CA LEU A 498 -25.65 -24.72 -31.02
C LEU A 498 -25.78 -24.07 -29.64
N ASN A 499 -25.40 -22.79 -29.54
CA ASN A 499 -25.53 -21.99 -28.33
C ASN A 499 -26.59 -20.90 -28.53
N TYR A 500 -27.70 -21.01 -27.81
CA TYR A 500 -28.85 -20.09 -27.85
C TYR A 500 -29.03 -19.32 -26.55
N TYR A 501 -29.43 -18.06 -26.67
CA TYR A 501 -29.97 -17.26 -25.56
C TYR A 501 -31.49 -17.25 -25.63
N ILE A 502 -32.15 -17.80 -24.61
CA ILE A 502 -33.61 -17.91 -24.51
C ILE A 502 -34.14 -16.87 -23.51
N PRO A 503 -35.09 -15.99 -23.88
CA PRO A 503 -35.67 -15.04 -22.94
C PRO A 503 -36.41 -15.72 -21.79
N ARG A 504 -36.19 -15.23 -20.55
CA ARG A 504 -36.76 -15.79 -19.31
C ARG A 504 -38.18 -15.30 -19.01
N LYS A 505 -38.58 -14.11 -19.50
CA LYS A 505 -39.86 -13.45 -19.13
C LYS A 505 -41.09 -14.36 -19.31
N ASP A 506 -41.11 -15.18 -20.37
CA ASP A 506 -42.25 -16.04 -20.73
C ASP A 506 -41.94 -17.55 -20.60
N ASN A 507 -40.76 -17.89 -20.09
CA ASN A 507 -40.23 -19.25 -20.09
C ASN A 507 -39.70 -19.62 -18.70
N GLY A 508 -40.51 -20.37 -17.93
CA GLY A 508 -40.06 -20.96 -16.67
C GLY A 508 -39.08 -22.13 -16.91
N TRP A 509 -38.16 -22.37 -15.97
CA TRP A 509 -37.18 -23.47 -16.04
C TRP A 509 -37.81 -24.82 -16.44
N GLY A 510 -38.93 -25.19 -15.81
CA GLY A 510 -39.63 -26.45 -16.11
C GLY A 510 -40.22 -26.51 -17.52
N LYS A 511 -40.69 -25.39 -18.07
CA LYS A 511 -41.22 -25.32 -19.44
C LYS A 511 -40.09 -25.53 -20.46
N VAL A 512 -38.96 -24.86 -20.26
CA VAL A 512 -37.81 -24.96 -21.17
C VAL A 512 -37.23 -26.38 -21.14
N PHE A 513 -36.99 -26.91 -19.94
CA PHE A 513 -36.44 -28.27 -19.77
C PHE A 513 -37.40 -29.34 -20.31
N GLY A 514 -38.70 -29.26 -19.96
CA GLY A 514 -39.70 -30.22 -20.44
C GLY A 514 -39.90 -30.20 -21.97
N THR A 515 -39.72 -29.04 -22.60
CA THR A 515 -39.82 -28.93 -24.06
C THR A 515 -38.58 -29.48 -24.75
N LEU A 516 -37.39 -29.25 -24.17
CA LEU A 516 -36.13 -29.77 -24.70
C LEU A 516 -35.98 -31.26 -24.51
N GLU A 517 -36.53 -31.84 -23.44
CA GLU A 517 -36.53 -33.30 -23.25
C GLU A 517 -37.34 -34.00 -24.34
N LYS A 518 -38.50 -33.43 -24.70
CA LYS A 518 -39.29 -33.91 -25.86
C LYS A 518 -38.55 -33.70 -27.18
N ALA A 519 -37.85 -32.57 -27.32
CA ALA A 519 -37.06 -32.26 -28.50
C ALA A 519 -35.85 -33.20 -28.66
N LYS A 520 -35.26 -33.70 -27.56
CA LYS A 520 -34.15 -34.64 -27.57
C LYS A 520 -34.50 -35.91 -28.33
N GLU A 521 -35.68 -36.48 -28.08
CA GLU A 521 -36.17 -37.68 -28.77
C GLU A 521 -36.54 -37.39 -30.24
N GLN A 522 -37.19 -36.25 -30.51
CA GLN A 522 -37.64 -35.88 -31.86
C GLN A 522 -36.48 -35.56 -32.81
N PHE A 523 -35.51 -34.76 -32.34
CA PHE A 523 -34.42 -34.23 -33.14
C PHE A 523 -33.10 -35.01 -33.02
N ASP A 524 -33.09 -36.14 -32.28
CA ASP A 524 -31.89 -36.98 -32.04
C ASP A 524 -30.70 -36.14 -31.55
N LEU A 525 -30.91 -35.39 -30.46
CA LEU A 525 -29.86 -34.61 -29.82
C LEU A 525 -28.92 -35.54 -29.04
N GLU A 526 -27.61 -35.39 -29.23
CA GLU A 526 -26.60 -36.14 -28.49
C GLU A 526 -26.58 -35.72 -27.02
N ASP A 527 -26.57 -34.41 -26.78
CA ASP A 527 -26.66 -33.84 -25.44
C ASP A 527 -27.22 -32.40 -25.47
N TYR A 528 -27.80 -31.97 -24.35
CA TYR A 528 -28.18 -30.57 -24.16
C TYR A 528 -27.93 -30.12 -22.72
N SER A 529 -27.59 -28.85 -22.56
CA SER A 529 -27.39 -28.20 -21.27
C SER A 529 -28.12 -26.87 -21.24
N ILE A 530 -28.81 -26.60 -20.15
CA ILE A 530 -29.44 -25.32 -19.87
C ILE A 530 -28.77 -24.75 -18.64
N SER A 531 -28.25 -23.53 -18.76
CA SER A 531 -27.59 -22.83 -17.66
C SER A 531 -28.15 -21.42 -17.50
N GLN A 532 -28.11 -20.93 -16.27
CA GLN A 532 -28.37 -19.52 -15.99
C GLN A 532 -27.17 -18.67 -16.43
N VAL A 533 -27.43 -17.40 -16.68
CA VAL A 533 -26.41 -16.37 -16.86
C VAL A 533 -25.37 -16.43 -15.74
N THR A 534 -24.10 -16.40 -16.11
CA THR A 534 -23.00 -16.35 -15.16
C THR A 534 -22.83 -14.93 -14.60
N LEU A 535 -22.19 -14.80 -13.44
CA LEU A 535 -21.90 -13.47 -12.89
C LEU A 535 -20.98 -12.66 -13.83
N GLU A 536 -20.13 -13.34 -14.60
CA GLU A 536 -19.29 -12.75 -15.64
C GLU A 536 -20.11 -12.06 -16.73
N GLN A 537 -21.18 -12.69 -17.22
CA GLN A 537 -22.03 -12.08 -18.23
C GLN A 537 -22.85 -10.89 -17.70
N VAL A 538 -23.31 -10.97 -16.44
CA VAL A 538 -23.91 -9.82 -15.76
C VAL A 538 -22.90 -8.67 -15.71
N PHE A 539 -21.66 -8.95 -15.34
CA PHE A 539 -20.59 -7.95 -15.30
C PHE A 539 -20.30 -7.33 -16.67
N LEU A 540 -20.18 -8.15 -17.72
CA LEU A 540 -19.94 -7.67 -19.09
C LEU A 540 -21.04 -6.72 -19.57
N THR A 541 -22.29 -6.94 -19.16
CA THR A 541 -23.41 -6.06 -19.52
C THR A 541 -23.19 -4.63 -19.01
N PHE A 542 -22.67 -4.48 -17.79
CA PHE A 542 -22.33 -3.16 -17.23
C PHE A 542 -21.06 -2.58 -17.83
N ALA A 543 -20.05 -3.42 -18.08
CA ALA A 543 -18.79 -2.96 -18.67
C ALA A 543 -18.99 -2.39 -20.09
N TYR A 544 -19.78 -3.07 -20.93
CA TYR A 544 -20.02 -2.62 -22.31
C TYR A 544 -20.97 -1.42 -22.41
N ALA A 545 -21.95 -1.30 -21.51
CA ALA A 545 -22.85 -0.15 -21.50
C ALA A 545 -22.08 1.18 -21.33
N ASP A 546 -21.01 1.16 -20.53
CA ASP A 546 -20.17 2.34 -20.30
C ASP A 546 -19.16 2.61 -21.42
N GLU A 547 -18.58 1.58 -22.07
CA GLU A 547 -17.73 1.79 -23.26
C GLU A 547 -18.50 2.48 -24.40
N THR A 548 -19.78 2.13 -24.57
CA THR A 548 -20.66 2.83 -25.53
C THR A 548 -20.99 4.26 -25.10
N ALA A 549 -21.10 4.55 -23.81
CA ALA A 549 -21.34 5.90 -23.30
C ALA A 549 -20.10 6.80 -23.47
N GLU A 550 -18.90 6.28 -23.21
CA GLU A 550 -17.64 7.02 -23.43
C GLU A 550 -17.34 7.25 -24.93
N GLY A 551 -17.78 6.36 -25.81
CA GLY A 551 -17.68 6.54 -27.26
C GLY A 551 -18.55 7.69 -27.79
N CYS A 552 -19.72 7.93 -27.17
CA CYS A 552 -20.59 9.06 -27.49
C CYS A 552 -20.10 10.38 -26.89
N GLU A 553 -19.58 10.41 -25.66
CA GLU A 553 -19.08 11.65 -25.05
C GLU A 553 -17.79 12.20 -25.71
N LYS A 554 -17.02 11.37 -26.42
CA LYS A 554 -15.82 11.80 -27.17
C LYS A 554 -16.10 12.31 -28.59
N GLN A 555 -17.36 12.36 -29.02
CA GLN A 555 -17.75 12.78 -30.38
C GLN A 555 -18.51 14.12 -30.47
N GLU A 556 -18.71 14.84 -29.37
CA GLU A 556 -19.22 16.22 -29.45
C GLU A 556 -18.04 17.22 -29.53
N PRO A 557 -17.92 18.00 -30.61
CA PRO A 557 -16.84 18.98 -30.80
C PRO A 557 -16.93 20.20 -29.87
#